data_AF-A0A537Y6V7-F1
#
_entry.id   AF-A0A537Y6V7-F1
#
_cell.length_a   1.000
_cell.length_b   1.000
_cell.length_c   1.000
_cell.angle_alpha   90.00
_cell.angle_beta   90.00
_cell.angle_gamma   90.00
#
_symmetry.space_group_name_H-M   'P 1'
#
loop_
_entity.id
_entity.type
_entity.pdbx_description
1 polymer ?
#
loop_
_entity_poly.entity_id
_entity_poly.type
_entity_poly.pdbx_seq_one_letter_code
_entity_poly.pdbx_strand_id
1 'polypeptide(L)'
;MPAERTTERLKRILVLVPWVIANPDATVEEVCERFGITREELVSDVDVLMMCGLPPFGPGDLIEAFIEEDHVQIGMADYLAKPPRLTRAEAIALLV
;
A
#
# COMPACT_ATOMS: atom_id res chain seq x y z
N MET A 1 -15.78 -0.67 -13.78
CA MET A 1 -15.56 -0.68 -12.31
C MET A 1 -16.03 0.67 -11.79
N PRO A 2 -16.80 0.76 -10.69
CA PRO A 2 -17.06 2.07 -10.10
C PRO A 2 -15.71 2.66 -9.70
N ALA A 3 -15.48 3.92 -10.02
CA ALA A 3 -14.26 4.60 -9.59
C ALA A 3 -14.30 4.67 -8.06
N GLU A 4 -13.52 3.82 -7.40
CA GLU A 4 -13.21 4.05 -5.99
C GLU A 4 -12.68 5.48 -5.86
N ARG A 5 -13.19 6.22 -4.87
CA ARG A 5 -12.72 7.59 -4.65
C ARG A 5 -11.23 7.50 -4.31
N THR A 6 -10.39 8.27 -5.00
CA THR A 6 -8.93 8.30 -4.81
C THR A 6 -8.54 8.41 -3.34
N THR A 7 -9.32 9.13 -2.53
CA THR A 7 -9.14 9.25 -1.08
C THR A 7 -9.28 7.92 -0.33
N GLU A 8 -10.27 7.09 -0.67
CA GLU A 8 -10.49 5.79 -0.01
C GLU A 8 -9.37 4.80 -0.35
N ARG A 9 -8.98 4.78 -1.63
CA ARG A 9 -7.82 4.01 -2.08
C ARG A 9 -6.54 4.43 -1.34
N LEU A 10 -6.29 5.73 -1.20
CA LEU A 10 -5.14 6.23 -0.45
C LEU A 10 -5.18 5.83 1.02
N LYS A 11 -6.33 5.97 1.71
CA LYS A 11 -6.49 5.51 3.10
C LYS A 11 -6.15 4.03 3.23
N ARG A 12 -6.66 3.20 2.31
CA ARG A 12 -6.38 1.77 2.29
C ARG A 12 -4.89 1.52 2.18
N ILE A 13 -4.22 2.10 1.18
CA ILE A 13 -2.77 1.92 0.96
C ILE A 13 -1.96 2.31 2.21
N LEU A 14 -2.30 3.42 2.86
CA LEU A 14 -1.60 3.89 4.07
C LEU A 14 -1.71 2.93 5.27
N VAL A 15 -2.68 2.02 5.27
CA VAL A 15 -2.87 0.99 6.31
C VAL A 15 -2.39 -0.39 5.83
N LEU A 16 -2.56 -0.70 4.54
CA LEU A 16 -2.15 -1.96 3.93
C LEU A 16 -0.64 -2.16 4.00
N VAL A 17 0.13 -1.15 3.60
CA VAL A 17 1.60 -1.23 3.54
C VAL A 17 2.23 -1.62 4.89
N PRO A 18 2.00 -0.89 5.99
CA PRO A 18 2.59 -1.25 7.29
C PRO A 18 2.10 -2.62 7.78
N TRP A 19 0.89 -3.04 7.41
CA TRP A 19 0.38 -4.34 7.81
C TRP A 19 1.10 -5.48 7.07
N VAL A 20 1.27 -5.37 5.75
CA VAL A 20 2.01 -6.38 4.96
C VAL A 20 3.46 -6.46 5.41
N ILE A 21 4.13 -5.34 5.66
CA ILE A 21 5.51 -5.33 6.21
C ILE A 21 5.59 -6.07 7.55
N ALA A 22 4.56 -5.96 8.39
CA ALA A 22 4.49 -6.67 9.66
C ALA A 22 4.07 -8.16 9.54
N ASN A 23 3.61 -8.59 8.37
CA ASN A 23 3.14 -9.95 8.08
C ASN A 23 3.78 -10.42 6.76
N PRO A 24 5.10 -10.72 6.75
CA PRO A 24 5.86 -10.98 5.52
C PRO A 24 5.39 -12.21 4.73
N ASP A 25 4.68 -13.14 5.38
CA ASP A 25 4.12 -14.33 4.75
C ASP A 25 2.65 -14.16 4.31
N ALA A 26 2.10 -12.94 4.37
CA ALA A 26 0.70 -12.69 4.07
C ALA A 26 0.33 -13.11 2.65
N THR A 27 -0.71 -13.93 2.53
CA THR A 27 -1.21 -14.36 1.22
C THR A 27 -2.09 -13.28 0.59
N VAL A 28 -2.28 -13.37 -0.72
CA VAL A 28 -3.22 -12.52 -1.46
C VAL A 28 -4.63 -12.64 -0.89
N GLU A 29 -5.07 -13.85 -0.55
CA GLU A 29 -6.38 -14.10 0.06
C GLU A 29 -6.52 -13.39 1.42
N GLU A 30 -5.54 -13.54 2.32
CA GLU A 30 -5.54 -12.89 3.64
C GLU A 30 -5.60 -11.36 3.53
N VAL A 31 -4.85 -10.78 2.59
CA VAL A 31 -4.88 -9.34 2.32
C VAL A 31 -6.25 -8.91 1.80
N CYS A 32 -6.80 -9.63 0.82
CA CYS A 32 -8.11 -9.31 0.25
C CYS A 32 -9.22 -9.36 1.31
N GLU A 33 -9.26 -10.42 2.12
CA GLU A 33 -10.23 -10.58 3.20
C GLU A 33 -10.09 -9.48 4.26
N ARG A 34 -8.86 -9.17 4.68
CA ARG A 34 -8.61 -8.18 5.73
C ARG A 34 -9.01 -6.78 5.32
N PHE A 35 -8.72 -6.39 4.09
CA PHE A 35 -8.96 -5.03 3.59
C PHE A 35 -10.27 -4.89 2.82
N GLY A 36 -11.01 -5.99 2.62
CA GLY A 36 -12.29 -6.00 1.91
C GLY A 36 -12.15 -5.61 0.44
N ILE A 37 -11.07 -6.03 -0.21
CA ILE A 37 -10.74 -5.70 -1.60
C ILE A 37 -10.68 -6.93 -2.49
N THR A 38 -10.80 -6.74 -3.80
CA THR A 38 -10.58 -7.82 -4.77
C THR A 38 -9.09 -7.99 -5.07
N ARG A 39 -8.73 -9.15 -5.65
CA ARG A 39 -7.37 -9.40 -6.14
C ARG A 39 -6.95 -8.35 -7.16
N GLU A 40 -7.85 -7.92 -8.04
CA GLU A 40 -7.56 -6.90 -9.05
C GLU A 40 -7.25 -5.54 -8.43
N GLU A 41 -7.97 -5.16 -7.37
CA GLU A 41 -7.70 -3.93 -6.62
C GLU A 41 -6.35 -4.01 -5.91
N LEU A 42 -6.04 -5.15 -5.28
CA LEU A 42 -4.75 -5.39 -4.66
C LEU A 42 -3.60 -5.30 -5.67
N VAL A 43 -3.71 -5.96 -6.82
CA VAL A 43 -2.71 -5.89 -7.90
C VAL A 43 -2.52 -4.45 -8.34
N SER A 44 -3.61 -3.70 -8.54
CA SER A 44 -3.52 -2.30 -8.92
C SER A 44 -2.82 -1.45 -7.86
N ASP A 45 -3.05 -1.71 -6.57
CA ASP A 45 -2.40 -1.02 -5.46
C ASP A 45 -0.89 -1.32 -5.41
N VAL A 46 -0.52 -2.59 -5.59
CA VAL A 46 0.88 -3.02 -5.71
C VAL A 46 1.57 -2.34 -6.89
N ASP A 47 0.92 -2.27 -8.06
CA ASP A 47 1.45 -1.60 -9.25
C ASP A 47 1.76 -0.11 -9.01
N VAL A 48 0.88 0.58 -8.28
CA VAL A 48 1.10 1.99 -7.93
C VAL A 48 2.23 2.15 -6.93
N LEU A 49 2.34 1.26 -5.95
CA LEU A 49 3.41 1.29 -4.95
C LEU A 49 4.78 1.18 -5.60
N MET A 50 4.95 0.30 -6.60
CA MET A 50 6.22 0.17 -7.35
C MET A 50 6.70 1.48 -8.00
N MET A 51 5.79 2.42 -8.25
CA MET A 51 6.11 3.73 -8.85
C MET A 51 6.40 4.81 -7.81
N CYS A 52 6.26 4.51 -6.52
CA CYS A 52 6.46 5.43 -5.41
C CYS A 52 7.86 5.26 -4.80
N GLY A 53 8.41 6.33 -4.26
CA GLY A 53 9.74 6.32 -3.66
C GLY A 53 10.12 7.67 -3.08
N LEU A 54 11.35 7.77 -2.58
CA LEU A 54 11.92 9.03 -2.13
C LEU A 54 12.90 9.56 -3.19
N PRO A 55 13.03 10.89 -3.36
CA PRO A 55 14.11 11.46 -4.17
C PRO A 55 15.47 10.94 -3.70
N PRO A 56 16.41 10.60 -4.60
CA PRO A 56 16.46 11.01 -6.02
C PRO A 56 15.80 10.05 -7.03
N PHE A 57 15.07 9.01 -6.59
CA PHE A 57 14.41 8.02 -7.45
C PHE A 57 15.38 7.16 -8.30
N GLY A 58 16.56 6.89 -7.76
CA GLY A 58 17.50 5.92 -8.33
C GLY A 58 17.08 4.47 -8.06
N PRO A 59 17.86 3.50 -8.57
CA PRO A 59 17.68 2.09 -8.24
C PRO A 59 17.78 1.89 -6.72
N GLY A 60 16.74 1.30 -6.10
CA GLY A 60 16.65 1.11 -4.66
C GLY A 60 15.97 2.25 -3.89
N ASP A 61 15.58 3.35 -4.56
CA ASP A 61 14.84 4.46 -3.93
C ASP A 61 13.32 4.33 -4.10
N LEU A 62 12.87 3.36 -4.92
CA LEU A 62 11.46 3.01 -5.12
C LEU A 62 11.04 1.89 -4.17
N ILE A 63 9.76 1.86 -3.83
CA ILE A 63 9.17 0.76 -3.07
C ILE A 63 9.28 -0.52 -3.89
N GLU A 64 9.74 -1.57 -3.27
CA GLU A 64 9.69 -2.92 -3.81
C GLU A 64 8.34 -3.52 -3.40
N ALA A 65 7.38 -3.61 -4.31
CA ALA A 65 6.07 -4.22 -4.03
C ALA A 65 5.73 -5.21 -5.14
N PHE A 66 5.52 -6.47 -4.80
CA PHE A 66 5.19 -7.49 -5.79
C PHE A 66 4.39 -8.63 -5.16
N ILE A 67 3.73 -9.40 -6.01
CA ILE A 67 3.10 -10.67 -5.64
C ILE A 67 3.97 -11.77 -6.21
N GLU A 68 4.56 -12.58 -5.33
CA GLU A 68 5.35 -13.75 -5.72
C GLU A 68 4.57 -15.00 -5.32
N GLU A 69 4.26 -15.83 -6.32
CA GLU A 69 3.33 -16.96 -6.20
C GLU A 69 1.95 -16.52 -5.70
N ASP A 70 1.73 -16.57 -4.38
CA ASP A 70 0.51 -16.12 -3.72
C ASP A 70 0.78 -15.19 -2.53
N HIS A 71 2.02 -14.75 -2.33
CA HIS A 71 2.42 -13.90 -1.20
C HIS A 71 2.62 -12.46 -1.65
N VAL A 72 2.15 -11.52 -0.83
CA VAL A 72 2.36 -10.08 -1.06
C VAL A 72 3.62 -9.64 -0.33
N GLN A 73 4.63 -9.20 -1.09
CA GLN A 73 5.88 -8.70 -0.52
C GLN A 73 6.00 -7.19 -0.70
N ILE A 74 6.37 -6.49 0.38
CA ILE A 74 6.65 -5.06 0.36
C ILE A 74 7.97 -4.77 1.09
N GLY A 75 8.91 -4.14 0.39
CA GLY A 75 10.23 -3.72 0.85
C GLY A 75 10.54 -2.28 0.43
N MET A 76 11.70 -1.76 0.84
CA MET A 76 12.14 -0.38 0.56
C MET A 76 11.10 0.70 0.91
N ALA A 77 10.30 0.42 1.94
CA ALA A 77 9.15 1.23 2.36
C ALA A 77 9.22 1.62 3.84
N ASP A 78 10.41 1.82 4.40
CA ASP A 78 10.61 2.12 5.83
C ASP A 78 9.83 3.35 6.34
N TYR A 79 9.63 4.33 5.46
CA TYR A 79 8.84 5.53 5.74
C TYR A 79 7.33 5.26 5.86
N LEU A 80 6.86 4.10 5.38
CA LEU A 80 5.51 3.56 5.55
C LEU A 80 5.47 2.29 6.42
N ALA A 81 6.60 1.83 6.95
CA ALA A 81 6.67 0.63 7.81
C ALA A 81 5.94 0.80 9.16
N LYS A 82 5.51 2.03 9.48
CA LYS A 82 4.62 2.33 10.59
C LYS A 82 3.44 3.13 10.06
N PRO A 83 2.26 3.04 10.68
CA PRO A 83 1.14 3.91 10.36
C PRO A 83 1.61 5.37 10.30
N PRO A 84 1.34 6.09 9.20
CA PRO A 84 1.87 7.43 9.00
C PRO A 84 1.34 8.36 10.09
N ARG A 85 2.24 9.19 10.65
CA ARG A 85 1.86 10.23 11.60
C ARG A 85 1.36 11.45 10.82
N LEU A 86 0.11 11.38 10.39
CA LEU A 86 -0.54 12.46 9.66
C LEU A 86 -0.64 13.71 10.55
N THR A 87 -0.32 14.86 9.96
CA THR A 87 -0.67 16.16 10.51
C THR A 87 -2.19 16.34 10.51
N ARG A 88 -2.69 17.33 11.27
CA ARG A 88 -4.13 17.63 11.29
C ARG A 88 -4.68 17.96 9.89
N ALA A 89 -3.91 18.66 9.07
CA ALA A 89 -4.31 19.04 7.72
C ALA A 89 -4.43 17.81 6.80
N GLU A 90 -3.44 16.92 6.83
CA GLU A 90 -3.46 15.67 6.06
C GLU A 90 -4.60 14.74 6.50
N ALA A 91 -4.83 14.61 7.81
CA ALA A 91 -5.92 13.81 8.34
C ALA A 91 -7.29 14.34 7.89
N ILE A 92 -7.51 15.66 7.90
CA ILE A 92 -8.75 16.28 7.41
C ILE A 92 -8.90 16.08 5.90
N ALA A 93 -7.80 16.18 5.13
CA ALA A 93 -7.82 15.96 3.68
C ALA A 93 -8.25 14.53 3.30
N LEU A 94 -8.04 13.56 4.19
CA LEU A 94 -8.55 12.21 4.00
C LEU A 94 -10.04 12.06 4.36
N LEU A 95 -10.66 12.96 5.14
CA LEU A 95 -12.07 12.80 5.55
C LEU A 95 -13.10 13.13 4.46
N VAL A 96 -12.68 13.69 3.31
CA VAL A 96 -13.57 14.30 2.29
C VAL A 96 -13.84 13.45 1.05
#